data_AF-A0A7V1WD06-F1
#
_entry.id   AF-A0A7V1WD06-F1
#
_cell.length_a   1.000
_cell.length_b   1.000
_cell.length_c   1.000
_cell.angle_alpha   90.00
_cell.angle_beta   90.00
_cell.angle_gamma   90.00
#
_symmetry.space_group_name_H-M   'P 1'
#
loop_
_entity.id
_entity.type
_entity.pdbx_description
1 polymer ?
#
loop_
_entity_poly.entity_id
_entity_poly.type
_entity_poly.pdbx_seq_one_letter_code
_entity_poly.pdbx_strand_id
1 'polypeptide(L)'
;MAEGGRPGDAGGAERAGDAGHAAGSGEGERPAFYALAPGGWRDWWTVLHPPYTLWHLSYVAIGAATAPRIHLGWLGETLLAFLLAVGVGAHALDELHGRPLRTRIPDRVLLAAATLALAGAAALGLHGALRVSPWLLAFVAAGVFLVLAYDLELAGGRFHTDAWFAAAWGAFPALVGAFAQTARVTPAALAAAAGCAALSWAQRALSAEARRIRRRAVSVRGEVVLDDGTREEIGAATLRRAPERALRALGGAGYRAAVLGEALEGAGVTDVEGRPIPWPERDEVARVLGGSGG
;
A
#
# COMPACT_ATOMS: atom_id res chain seq x y z
N MET A 1 16.65 -53.93 74.63
CA MET A 1 16.60 -53.92 73.16
C MET A 1 15.59 -52.86 72.76
N ALA A 2 16.06 -51.79 72.15
CA ALA A 2 15.29 -50.62 71.75
C ALA A 2 15.46 -50.45 70.24
N GLU A 3 14.35 -50.28 69.52
CA GLU A 3 14.24 -49.87 68.11
C GLU A 3 12.73 -49.61 67.89
N GLY A 4 12.24 -48.62 67.16
CA GLY A 4 12.82 -47.60 66.30
C GLY A 4 11.63 -46.79 65.74
N GLY A 5 11.80 -45.48 65.56
CA GLY A 5 10.72 -44.55 65.24
C GLY A 5 10.22 -44.54 63.79
N ARG A 6 8.99 -44.02 63.63
CA ARG A 6 8.38 -43.19 62.54
C ARG A 6 8.68 -43.54 61.06
N PRO A 7 7.67 -43.48 60.16
CA PRO A 7 7.15 -42.16 59.75
C PRO A 7 5.64 -42.07 59.51
N GLY A 8 5.12 -40.87 59.73
CA GLY A 8 3.98 -40.35 58.98
C GLY A 8 4.52 -39.45 57.87
N ASP A 9 3.92 -39.53 56.69
CA ASP A 9 3.79 -38.37 55.81
C ASP A 9 2.49 -38.49 55.00
N ALA A 10 1.84 -37.35 54.84
CA ALA A 10 0.48 -37.18 54.40
C ALA A 10 0.36 -37.33 52.89
N GLY A 11 -0.73 -37.99 52.46
CA GLY A 11 -1.20 -37.93 51.08
C GLY A 11 -1.70 -36.52 50.77
N GLY A 12 -1.12 -35.92 49.73
CA GLY A 12 -1.52 -34.62 49.22
C GLY A 12 -0.60 -34.13 48.11
N ALA A 13 -0.69 -34.75 46.93
CA ALA A 13 -0.14 -34.18 45.71
C ALA A 13 -1.30 -33.90 44.75
N GLU A 14 -1.55 -32.60 44.59
CA GLU A 14 -2.56 -31.98 43.77
C GLU A 14 -2.42 -32.32 42.28
N ARG A 15 -3.57 -32.18 41.63
CA ARG A 15 -3.85 -32.47 40.23
C ARG A 15 -2.91 -31.71 39.31
N ALA A 16 -2.35 -32.43 38.34
CA ALA A 16 -1.74 -31.86 37.15
C ALA A 16 -2.72 -30.88 36.50
N GLY A 17 -2.37 -29.59 36.54
CA GLY A 17 -3.08 -28.53 35.86
C GLY A 17 -2.89 -28.66 34.36
N ASP A 18 -3.95 -29.12 33.70
CA ASP A 18 -4.25 -28.93 32.29
C ASP A 18 -4.26 -27.43 31.96
N ALA A 19 -3.09 -26.87 31.65
CA ALA A 19 -2.95 -25.51 31.18
C ALA A 19 -3.07 -25.50 29.66
N GLY A 20 -4.31 -25.62 29.20
CA GLY A 20 -4.87 -24.86 28.09
C GLY A 20 -3.96 -24.64 26.90
N HIS A 21 -3.82 -25.67 26.08
CA HIS A 21 -3.61 -25.48 24.65
C HIS A 21 -4.82 -24.70 24.13
N ALA A 22 -4.75 -23.37 24.15
CA ALA A 22 -5.65 -22.51 23.41
C ALA A 22 -5.37 -22.74 21.92
N ALA A 23 -5.84 -23.88 21.42
CA ALA A 23 -6.06 -24.13 20.03
C ALA A 23 -7.02 -23.03 19.56
N GLY A 24 -6.45 -21.98 18.97
CA GLY A 24 -7.20 -20.97 18.26
C GLY A 24 -8.16 -21.69 17.31
N SER A 25 -9.44 -21.46 17.55
CA SER A 25 -10.55 -21.89 16.70
C SER A 25 -10.22 -21.67 15.23
N GLY A 26 -10.57 -22.65 14.39
CA GLY A 26 -10.22 -22.76 12.98
C GLY A 26 -10.78 -21.68 12.04
N GLU A 27 -10.52 -20.40 12.31
CA GLU A 27 -10.48 -19.37 11.29
C GLU A 27 -9.06 -19.37 10.70
N GLY A 28 -8.91 -19.90 9.49
CA GLY A 28 -7.62 -19.91 8.79
C GLY A 28 -6.99 -18.50 8.73
N GLU A 29 -5.66 -18.44 8.79
CA GLU A 29 -4.91 -17.18 8.83
C GLU A 29 -5.33 -16.22 7.70
N ARG A 30 -5.66 -14.97 8.08
CA ARG A 30 -6.13 -13.95 7.14
C ARG A 30 -5.07 -13.68 6.05
N PRO A 31 -5.48 -13.48 4.78
CA PRO A 31 -4.56 -13.38 3.64
C PRO A 31 -3.72 -12.10 3.65
N ALA A 32 -4.09 -11.11 4.48
CA ALA A 32 -3.35 -9.87 4.72
C ALA A 32 -3.71 -9.23 6.07
N PHE A 33 -2.90 -8.27 6.52
CA PHE A 33 -3.06 -7.63 7.83
C PHE A 33 -4.27 -6.71 7.97
N TYR A 34 -4.80 -6.18 6.85
CA TYR A 34 -5.98 -5.32 6.80
C TYR A 34 -7.24 -6.09 6.35
N ALA A 35 -7.10 -7.38 6.00
CA ALA A 35 -8.22 -8.19 5.54
C ALA A 35 -9.23 -8.41 6.67
N LEU A 36 -10.51 -8.33 6.31
CA LEU A 36 -11.62 -8.64 7.21
C LEU A 36 -12.05 -10.10 7.02
N ALA A 37 -12.92 -10.59 7.91
CA ALA A 37 -13.54 -11.90 7.72
C ALA A 37 -14.39 -11.89 6.43
N PRO A 38 -14.35 -12.95 5.60
CA PRO A 38 -15.00 -12.92 4.28
C PRO A 38 -16.51 -12.67 4.32
N GLY A 39 -17.05 -12.07 3.26
CA GLY A 39 -18.47 -11.89 2.95
C GLY A 39 -19.02 -10.47 3.09
N GLY A 40 -20.00 -10.18 2.22
CA GLY A 40 -20.72 -8.90 2.20
C GLY A 40 -19.80 -7.74 1.85
N TRP A 41 -20.03 -6.59 2.47
CA TRP A 41 -19.23 -5.38 2.28
C TRP A 41 -17.75 -5.55 2.70
N ARG A 42 -17.45 -6.50 3.58
CA ARG A 42 -16.09 -6.77 4.08
C ARG A 42 -15.16 -7.32 3.00
N ASP A 43 -15.72 -8.04 2.03
CA ASP A 43 -14.97 -8.48 0.85
C ASP A 43 -14.58 -7.26 0.01
N TRP A 44 -15.49 -6.31 -0.19
CA TRP A 44 -15.18 -5.06 -0.90
C TRP A 44 -14.14 -4.21 -0.17
N TRP A 45 -14.20 -4.13 1.16
CA TRP A 45 -13.12 -3.51 1.94
C TRP A 45 -11.78 -4.20 1.73
N THR A 46 -11.78 -5.53 1.68
CA THR A 46 -10.55 -6.31 1.50
C THR A 46 -9.99 -6.15 0.08
N VAL A 47 -10.85 -6.17 -0.94
CA VAL A 47 -10.51 -5.91 -2.36
C VAL A 47 -10.02 -4.48 -2.54
N LEU A 48 -10.65 -3.48 -1.92
CA LEU A 48 -10.21 -2.09 -1.98
C LEU A 48 -8.76 -1.90 -1.51
N HIS A 49 -8.20 -2.84 -0.73
CA HIS A 49 -6.81 -2.82 -0.31
C HIS A 49 -6.42 -1.47 0.36
N PRO A 50 -7.19 -0.93 1.34
CA PRO A 50 -7.19 0.50 1.63
C PRO A 50 -5.81 1.11 1.95
N PRO A 51 -4.94 0.47 2.77
CA PRO A 51 -3.61 1.01 3.04
C PRO A 51 -2.76 1.18 1.77
N TYR A 52 -2.93 0.28 0.80
CA TYR A 52 -2.20 0.33 -0.46
C TYR A 52 -2.88 1.30 -1.43
N THR A 53 -4.20 1.29 -1.57
CA THR A 53 -4.89 2.26 -2.44
C THR A 53 -4.55 3.69 -2.05
N LEU A 54 -4.65 4.03 -0.77
CA LEU A 54 -4.31 5.37 -0.27
C LEU A 54 -2.84 5.73 -0.54
N TRP A 55 -1.95 4.74 -0.47
CA TRP A 55 -0.55 4.95 -0.81
C TRP A 55 -0.36 5.24 -2.30
N HIS A 56 -0.97 4.46 -3.21
CA HIS A 56 -0.89 4.73 -4.64
C HIS A 56 -1.47 6.09 -5.00
N LEU A 57 -2.60 6.47 -4.39
CA LEU A 57 -3.20 7.80 -4.55
C LEU A 57 -2.28 8.91 -4.04
N SER A 58 -1.50 8.67 -2.99
CA SER A 58 -0.51 9.65 -2.51
C SER A 58 0.56 9.96 -3.54
N TYR A 59 0.92 9.02 -4.42
CA TYR A 59 1.91 9.26 -5.48
C TYR A 59 1.36 10.22 -6.54
N VAL A 60 0.07 10.13 -6.86
CA VAL A 60 -0.61 11.12 -7.70
C VAL A 60 -0.51 12.51 -7.07
N ALA A 61 -0.80 12.63 -5.77
CA ALA A 61 -0.70 13.88 -5.05
C ALA A 61 0.73 14.42 -4.99
N ILE A 62 1.72 13.57 -4.72
CA ILE A 62 3.16 13.93 -4.73
C ILE A 62 3.58 14.44 -6.11
N GLY A 63 3.15 13.75 -7.17
CA GLY A 63 3.40 14.16 -8.55
C GLY A 63 2.79 15.51 -8.90
N ALA A 64 1.49 15.70 -8.61
CA ALA A 64 0.80 16.97 -8.80
C ALA A 64 1.47 18.09 -7.98
N ALA A 65 1.92 17.76 -6.78
CA ALA A 65 2.73 18.61 -5.93
C ALA A 65 4.18 18.75 -6.42
N THR A 66 4.50 18.50 -7.70
CA THR A 66 5.70 19.02 -8.39
C THR A 66 5.40 20.24 -9.28
N ALA A 67 4.12 20.51 -9.56
CA ALA A 67 3.68 21.63 -10.41
C ALA A 67 3.78 23.00 -9.71
N PRO A 68 4.22 24.07 -10.40
CA PRO A 68 4.28 25.43 -9.85
C PRO A 68 3.00 25.92 -9.19
N ARG A 69 1.84 25.55 -9.73
CA ARG A 69 0.51 25.82 -9.16
C ARG A 69 -0.31 24.54 -9.28
N ILE A 70 -1.15 24.27 -8.29
CA ILE A 70 -2.00 23.08 -8.26
C ILE A 70 -3.43 23.49 -8.60
N HIS A 71 -3.98 22.91 -9.66
CA HIS A 71 -5.39 22.99 -9.98
C HIS A 71 -6.13 21.85 -9.26
N LEU A 72 -6.87 22.19 -8.19
CA LEU A 72 -7.55 21.20 -7.34
C LEU A 72 -8.57 20.35 -8.10
N GLY A 73 -9.29 20.94 -9.07
CA GLY A 73 -10.22 20.18 -9.93
C GLY A 73 -9.51 19.05 -10.70
N TRP A 74 -8.39 19.35 -11.38
CA TRP A 74 -7.62 18.35 -12.12
C TRP A 74 -6.97 17.32 -11.19
N LEU A 75 -6.55 17.73 -9.99
CA LEU A 75 -6.04 16.80 -8.98
C LEU A 75 -7.14 15.83 -8.54
N GLY A 76 -8.33 16.34 -8.21
CA GLY A 76 -9.49 15.52 -7.83
C GLY A 76 -9.89 14.53 -8.91
N GLU A 77 -9.95 14.97 -10.18
CA GLU A 77 -10.21 14.08 -11.32
C GLU A 77 -9.13 13.01 -11.48
N THR A 78 -7.86 13.38 -11.34
CA THR A 78 -6.75 12.43 -11.45
C THR A 78 -6.78 11.41 -10.31
N LEU A 79 -7.02 11.85 -9.07
CA LEU A 79 -7.18 10.96 -7.91
C LEU A 79 -8.36 10.01 -8.10
N LEU A 80 -9.50 10.51 -8.56
CA LEU A 80 -10.67 9.68 -8.85
C LEU A 80 -10.38 8.66 -9.97
N ALA A 81 -9.67 9.07 -11.03
CA ALA A 81 -9.28 8.18 -12.11
C ALA A 81 -8.37 7.04 -11.60
N PHE A 82 -7.38 7.34 -10.76
CA PHE A 82 -6.52 6.30 -10.17
C PHE A 82 -7.24 5.44 -9.12
N LEU A 83 -8.17 6.01 -8.35
CA LEU A 83 -9.00 5.25 -7.42
C LEU A 83 -9.84 4.22 -8.17
N LEU A 84 -10.46 4.64 -9.28
CA LEU A 84 -11.23 3.75 -10.15
C LEU A 84 -10.31 2.71 -10.82
N ALA A 85 -9.23 3.14 -11.47
CA ALA A 85 -8.36 2.23 -12.22
C ALA A 85 -7.64 1.22 -11.33
N VAL A 86 -7.03 1.67 -10.23
CA VAL A 86 -6.17 0.82 -9.38
C VAL A 86 -6.93 0.35 -8.14
N GLY A 87 -7.56 1.26 -7.43
CA GLY A 87 -8.26 0.95 -6.17
C GLY A 87 -9.46 0.02 -6.33
N VAL A 88 -10.10 0.03 -7.50
CA VAL A 88 -11.23 -0.85 -7.85
C VAL A 88 -10.89 -1.77 -9.01
N GLY A 89 -10.47 -1.23 -10.15
CA GLY A 89 -10.26 -1.96 -11.40
C GLY A 89 -9.23 -3.08 -11.29
N ALA A 90 -7.98 -2.70 -11.05
CA ALA A 90 -6.85 -3.61 -10.87
C ALA A 90 -7.12 -4.63 -9.76
N HIS A 91 -7.57 -4.18 -8.59
CA HIS A 91 -7.87 -5.10 -7.49
C HIS A 91 -8.99 -6.10 -7.79
N ALA A 92 -10.02 -5.71 -8.54
CA ALA A 92 -11.07 -6.64 -8.96
C ALA A 92 -10.54 -7.66 -9.99
N LEU A 93 -9.62 -7.26 -10.88
CA LEU A 93 -8.95 -8.16 -11.82
C LEU A 93 -7.99 -9.12 -11.11
N ASP A 94 -7.17 -8.64 -10.18
CA ASP A 94 -6.26 -9.46 -9.36
C ASP A 94 -7.06 -10.48 -8.54
N GLU A 95 -8.18 -10.07 -7.95
CA GLU A 95 -9.04 -11.00 -7.21
C GLU A 95 -9.75 -12.00 -8.12
N LEU A 96 -10.13 -11.60 -9.33
CA LEU A 96 -10.65 -12.52 -10.36
C LEU A 96 -9.57 -13.54 -10.78
N HIS A 97 -8.30 -13.14 -10.76
CA HIS A 97 -7.15 -13.97 -11.09
C HIS A 97 -6.65 -14.80 -9.90
N GLY A 98 -7.37 -15.88 -9.57
CA GLY A 98 -6.88 -16.89 -8.62
C GLY A 98 -7.16 -16.60 -7.15
N ARG A 99 -8.00 -15.60 -6.83
CA ARG A 99 -8.53 -15.32 -5.49
C ARG A 99 -7.47 -15.13 -4.39
N PRO A 100 -6.44 -14.30 -4.61
CA PRO A 100 -5.39 -14.05 -3.62
C PRO A 100 -5.90 -13.54 -2.27
N LEU A 101 -7.04 -12.82 -2.24
CA LEU A 101 -7.67 -12.30 -1.02
C LEU A 101 -8.79 -13.20 -0.49
N ARG A 102 -9.10 -14.31 -1.18
CA ARG A 102 -10.06 -15.33 -0.75
C ARG A 102 -11.47 -14.76 -0.50
N THR A 103 -11.88 -13.78 -1.30
CA THR A 103 -13.21 -13.16 -1.18
C THR A 103 -14.31 -14.05 -1.77
N ARG A 104 -15.57 -13.77 -1.43
CA ARG A 104 -16.75 -14.49 -1.94
C ARG A 104 -17.51 -13.73 -3.02
N ILE A 105 -16.93 -12.66 -3.56
CA ILE A 105 -17.57 -11.84 -4.61
C ILE A 105 -17.65 -12.66 -5.90
N PRO A 106 -18.82 -12.84 -6.54
CA PRO A 106 -18.93 -13.63 -7.77
C PRO A 106 -18.08 -13.08 -8.93
N ASP A 107 -17.51 -13.95 -9.77
CA ASP A 107 -16.65 -13.57 -10.91
C ASP A 107 -17.27 -12.50 -11.80
N ARG A 108 -18.56 -12.67 -12.15
CA ARG A 108 -19.31 -11.69 -12.96
C ARG A 108 -19.37 -10.30 -12.34
N VAL A 109 -19.39 -10.21 -11.01
CA VAL A 109 -19.44 -8.95 -10.27
C VAL A 109 -18.06 -8.30 -10.25
N LEU A 110 -16.98 -9.09 -10.08
CA LEU A 110 -15.61 -8.58 -10.19
C LEU A 110 -15.32 -8.07 -11.60
N LEU A 111 -15.70 -8.82 -12.63
CA LEU A 111 -15.52 -8.41 -14.03
C LEU A 111 -16.31 -7.14 -14.34
N ALA A 112 -17.56 -7.04 -13.88
CA ALA A 112 -18.36 -5.83 -14.07
C ALA A 112 -17.74 -4.63 -13.34
N ALA A 113 -17.31 -4.79 -12.09
CA ALA A 113 -16.65 -3.73 -11.33
C ALA A 113 -15.35 -3.28 -12.02
N ALA A 114 -14.52 -4.22 -12.46
CA ALA A 114 -13.29 -3.93 -13.19
C ALA A 114 -13.57 -3.13 -14.47
N THR A 115 -14.52 -3.60 -15.28
CA THR A 115 -14.86 -2.98 -16.56
C THR A 115 -15.42 -1.57 -16.37
N LEU A 116 -16.37 -1.39 -15.45
CA LEU A 116 -16.99 -0.09 -15.18
C LEU A 116 -15.97 0.91 -14.59
N ALA A 117 -15.11 0.45 -13.68
CA ALA A 117 -14.11 1.31 -13.07
C ALA A 117 -13.03 1.73 -14.09
N LEU A 118 -12.55 0.81 -14.93
CA LEU A 118 -11.60 1.13 -16.00
C LEU A 118 -12.21 2.06 -17.05
N ALA A 119 -13.47 1.85 -17.44
CA ALA A 119 -14.17 2.76 -18.35
C ALA A 119 -14.33 4.17 -17.75
N GLY A 120 -14.68 4.27 -16.46
CA GLY A 120 -14.77 5.55 -15.74
C GLY A 120 -13.43 6.27 -15.65
N ALA A 121 -12.35 5.54 -15.33
CA ALA A 121 -11.00 6.09 -15.30
C ALA A 121 -10.54 6.58 -16.69
N ALA A 122 -10.81 5.81 -17.74
CA ALA A 122 -10.50 6.20 -19.12
C ALA A 122 -11.30 7.43 -19.57
N ALA A 123 -12.58 7.55 -19.16
CA ALA A 123 -13.41 8.72 -19.44
C ALA A 123 -12.87 9.99 -18.76
N LEU A 124 -12.43 9.89 -17.50
CA LEU A 124 -11.75 11.00 -16.80
C LEU A 124 -10.42 11.37 -17.48
N GLY A 125 -9.63 10.37 -17.91
CA GLY A 125 -8.40 10.61 -18.66
C GLY A 125 -8.64 11.27 -20.02
N LEU A 126 -9.71 10.90 -20.72
CA LEU A 126 -10.15 11.56 -21.97
C LEU A 126 -10.60 13.00 -21.70
N HIS A 127 -11.34 13.24 -20.62
CA HIS A 127 -11.69 14.60 -20.20
C HIS A 127 -10.42 15.43 -19.98
N GLY A 128 -9.47 14.92 -19.20
CA GLY A 128 -8.17 15.56 -19.01
C GLY A 128 -7.43 15.82 -20.32
N ALA A 129 -7.47 14.90 -21.28
CA ALA A 129 -6.84 15.08 -22.58
C ALA A 129 -7.41 16.26 -23.38
N LEU A 130 -8.72 16.51 -23.27
CA LEU A 130 -9.39 17.64 -23.90
C LEU A 130 -9.15 18.98 -23.19
N ARG A 131 -8.87 18.94 -21.87
CA ARG A 131 -8.73 20.13 -21.03
C ARG A 131 -7.28 20.58 -20.83
N VAL A 132 -6.35 19.64 -20.81
CA VAL A 132 -4.94 19.86 -20.44
C VAL A 132 -4.03 19.61 -21.63
N SER A 133 -4.03 18.39 -22.17
CA SER A 133 -3.15 18.02 -23.29
C SER A 133 -3.55 16.69 -23.93
N PRO A 134 -3.63 16.58 -25.27
CA PRO A 134 -3.91 15.31 -25.97
C PRO A 134 -2.93 14.18 -25.62
N TRP A 135 -1.71 14.51 -25.17
CA TRP A 135 -0.73 13.52 -24.71
C TRP A 135 -1.17 12.72 -23.48
N LEU A 136 -2.18 13.18 -22.73
CA LEU A 136 -2.82 12.35 -21.69
C LEU A 136 -3.42 11.06 -22.25
N LEU A 137 -3.81 11.02 -23.53
CA LEU A 137 -4.25 9.77 -24.17
C LEU A 137 -3.15 8.70 -24.19
N ALA A 138 -1.88 9.10 -24.30
CA ALA A 138 -0.76 8.16 -24.21
C ALA A 138 -0.64 7.59 -22.78
N PHE A 139 -0.83 8.43 -21.76
CA PHE A 139 -0.89 7.97 -20.37
C PHE A 139 -2.11 7.08 -20.10
N VAL A 140 -3.28 7.39 -20.64
CA VAL A 140 -4.48 6.54 -20.53
C VAL A 140 -4.24 5.18 -21.17
N ALA A 141 -3.73 5.15 -22.40
CA ALA A 141 -3.43 3.91 -23.10
C ALA A 141 -2.39 3.08 -22.34
N ALA A 142 -1.32 3.73 -21.86
CA ALA A 142 -0.33 3.09 -21.00
C ALA A 142 -0.99 2.55 -19.72
N GLY A 143 -1.75 3.34 -18.98
CA GLY A 143 -2.40 2.94 -17.73
C GLY A 143 -3.33 1.74 -17.89
N VAL A 144 -4.18 1.74 -18.93
CA VAL A 144 -5.05 0.60 -19.26
C VAL A 144 -4.22 -0.65 -19.58
N PHE A 145 -3.18 -0.49 -20.40
CA PHE A 145 -2.25 -1.59 -20.70
C PHE A 145 -1.60 -2.13 -19.43
N LEU A 146 -1.10 -1.26 -18.54
CA LEU A 146 -0.43 -1.67 -17.31
C LEU A 146 -1.34 -2.48 -16.41
N VAL A 147 -2.57 -2.01 -16.17
CA VAL A 147 -3.55 -2.72 -15.32
C VAL A 147 -3.85 -4.09 -15.91
N LEU A 148 -4.21 -4.16 -17.18
CA LEU A 148 -4.54 -5.43 -17.82
C LEU A 148 -3.33 -6.38 -17.87
N ALA A 149 -2.15 -5.87 -18.22
CA ALA A 149 -0.95 -6.68 -18.37
C ALA A 149 -0.45 -7.24 -17.03
N TYR A 150 -0.53 -6.44 -15.96
CA TYR A 150 -0.07 -6.84 -14.63
C TYR A 150 -1.05 -7.83 -13.99
N ASP A 151 -2.34 -7.48 -13.90
CA ASP A 151 -3.33 -8.23 -13.11
C ASP A 151 -3.82 -9.51 -13.81
N LEU A 152 -3.78 -9.55 -15.16
CA LEU A 152 -4.10 -10.76 -15.92
C LEU A 152 -2.86 -11.58 -16.30
N GLU A 153 -1.68 -11.17 -15.84
CA GLU A 153 -0.39 -11.78 -16.17
C GLU A 153 -0.19 -12.00 -17.69
N LEU A 154 -0.58 -11.00 -18.49
CA LEU A 154 -0.48 -11.09 -19.96
C LEU A 154 0.96 -11.37 -20.40
N ALA A 155 1.10 -11.99 -21.58
CA ALA A 155 2.38 -12.43 -22.13
C ALA A 155 3.18 -13.38 -21.21
N GLY A 156 2.48 -14.16 -20.37
CA GLY A 156 3.07 -15.15 -19.46
C GLY A 156 3.73 -14.53 -18.23
N GLY A 157 3.18 -13.43 -17.71
CA GLY A 157 3.68 -12.77 -16.49
C GLY A 157 4.93 -11.92 -16.69
N ARG A 158 5.35 -11.62 -17.93
CA ARG A 158 6.54 -10.77 -18.20
C ARG A 158 6.42 -9.36 -17.60
N PHE A 159 5.20 -8.88 -17.44
CA PHE A 159 4.88 -7.58 -16.85
C PHE A 159 4.61 -7.66 -15.33
N HIS A 160 4.71 -8.84 -14.72
CA HIS A 160 4.45 -9.08 -13.31
C HIS A 160 5.77 -9.26 -12.53
N THR A 161 6.64 -8.26 -12.56
CA THR A 161 7.91 -8.25 -11.82
C THR A 161 7.94 -7.13 -10.78
N ASP A 162 8.84 -7.22 -9.80
CA ASP A 162 9.00 -6.17 -8.78
C ASP A 162 9.41 -4.82 -9.40
N ALA A 163 10.22 -4.84 -10.45
CA ALA A 163 10.59 -3.65 -11.21
C ALA A 163 9.39 -3.06 -11.95
N TRP A 164 8.59 -3.92 -12.60
CA TRP A 164 7.35 -3.49 -13.26
C TRP A 164 6.37 -2.90 -12.25
N PHE A 165 6.23 -3.51 -11.08
CA PHE A 165 5.41 -2.96 -10.02
C PHE A 165 5.89 -1.58 -9.57
N ALA A 166 7.19 -1.41 -9.30
CA ALA A 166 7.74 -0.13 -8.88
C ALA A 166 7.55 0.97 -9.94
N ALA A 167 7.74 0.63 -11.22
CA ALA A 167 7.54 1.56 -12.32
C ALA A 167 6.06 1.91 -12.53
N ALA A 168 5.21 0.89 -12.64
CA ALA A 168 3.80 1.04 -12.96
C ALA A 168 3.02 1.66 -11.81
N TRP A 169 3.24 1.21 -10.57
CA TRP A 169 2.44 1.61 -9.41
C TRP A 169 3.11 2.68 -8.54
N GLY A 170 4.38 2.99 -8.77
CA GLY A 170 5.11 4.07 -8.09
C GLY A 170 5.36 5.27 -8.98
N ALA A 171 6.19 5.11 -10.02
CA ALA A 171 6.59 6.21 -10.89
C ALA A 171 5.44 6.75 -11.74
N PHE A 172 4.68 5.87 -12.39
CA PHE A 172 3.65 6.27 -13.35
C PHE A 172 2.53 7.14 -12.72
N PRO A 173 1.95 6.83 -11.54
CA PRO A 173 0.97 7.70 -10.90
C PRO A 173 1.51 9.11 -10.60
N ALA A 174 2.77 9.20 -10.16
CA ALA A 174 3.42 10.48 -9.92
C ALA A 174 3.63 11.27 -11.22
N LEU A 175 4.03 10.61 -12.32
CA LEU A 175 4.16 11.26 -13.62
C LEU A 175 2.81 11.75 -14.15
N VAL A 176 1.75 10.95 -14.05
CA VAL A 176 0.41 11.37 -14.48
C VAL A 176 -0.09 12.54 -13.63
N GLY A 177 0.08 12.48 -12.30
CA GLY A 177 -0.28 13.57 -11.40
C GLY A 177 0.43 14.88 -11.76
N ALA A 178 1.73 14.83 -12.05
CA ALA A 178 2.51 16.00 -12.48
C ALA A 178 2.09 16.53 -13.86
N PHE A 179 1.89 15.62 -14.82
CA PHE A 179 1.57 15.96 -16.19
C PHE A 179 0.15 16.53 -16.31
N ALA A 180 -0.81 16.00 -15.55
CA ALA A 180 -2.18 16.51 -15.49
C ALA A 180 -2.25 17.97 -14.99
N GLN A 181 -1.24 18.43 -14.25
CA GLN A 181 -1.17 19.82 -13.76
C GLN A 181 -0.47 20.78 -14.74
N THR A 182 0.50 20.29 -15.51
CA THR A 182 1.44 21.17 -16.23
C THR A 182 1.55 20.91 -17.73
N ALA A 183 0.97 19.80 -18.23
CA ALA A 183 1.16 19.27 -19.58
C ALA A 183 2.64 19.05 -19.97
N ARG A 184 3.55 18.94 -18.99
CA ARG A 184 5.00 18.81 -19.20
C ARG A 184 5.58 17.75 -18.27
N VAL A 185 6.64 17.09 -18.74
CA VAL A 185 7.48 16.24 -17.90
C VAL A 185 8.70 17.06 -17.50
N THR A 186 8.77 17.44 -16.23
CA THR A 186 9.85 18.27 -15.69
C THR A 186 10.88 17.42 -14.93
N PRO A 187 12.10 17.92 -14.70
CA PRO A 187 13.06 17.23 -13.84
C PRO A 187 12.52 16.94 -12.44
N ALA A 188 11.74 17.86 -11.85
CA ALA A 188 11.09 17.66 -10.57
C ALA A 188 10.06 16.50 -10.61
N ALA A 189 9.26 16.42 -11.67
CA ALA A 189 8.32 15.31 -11.87
C ALA A 189 9.05 13.96 -12.01
N LEU A 190 10.16 13.92 -12.74
CA LEU A 190 10.99 12.72 -12.88
C LEU A 190 11.63 12.29 -11.55
N ALA A 191 12.14 13.24 -10.76
CA ALA A 191 12.70 12.97 -9.44
C ALA A 191 11.63 12.44 -8.47
N ALA A 192 10.44 13.05 -8.46
CA ALA A 192 9.31 12.58 -7.67
C ALA A 192 8.88 11.16 -8.09
N ALA A 193 8.81 10.89 -9.39
CA ALA A 193 8.49 9.57 -9.92
C ALA A 193 9.53 8.50 -9.52
N ALA A 194 10.82 8.83 -9.60
CA ALA A 194 11.90 7.95 -9.14
C ALA A 194 11.79 7.66 -7.64
N GLY A 195 11.50 8.67 -6.82
CA GLY A 195 11.24 8.50 -5.39
C GLY A 195 10.02 7.61 -5.11
N CYS A 196 8.93 7.80 -5.84
CA CYS A 196 7.72 6.97 -5.70
C CYS A 196 7.97 5.52 -6.14
N ALA A 197 8.76 5.30 -7.19
CA ALA A 197 9.21 3.96 -7.58
C ALA A 197 10.07 3.29 -6.51
N ALA A 198 11.02 4.01 -5.91
CA ALA A 198 11.84 3.47 -4.82
C ALA A 198 10.98 3.11 -3.59
N LEU A 199 10.01 3.95 -3.24
CA LEU A 199 9.04 3.66 -2.18
C LEU A 199 8.19 2.42 -2.50
N SER A 200 7.73 2.29 -3.75
CA SER A 200 6.96 1.12 -4.21
C SER A 200 7.80 -0.15 -4.24
N TRP A 201 9.09 -0.05 -4.56
CA TRP A 201 10.03 -1.17 -4.47
C TRP A 201 10.20 -1.64 -3.03
N ALA A 202 10.47 -0.71 -2.10
CA ALA A 202 10.60 -1.02 -0.68
C ALA A 202 9.31 -1.65 -0.12
N GLN A 203 8.16 -1.09 -0.51
CA GLN A 203 6.85 -1.67 -0.23
C GLN A 203 6.79 -3.12 -0.69
N ARG A 204 7.06 -3.35 -1.97
CA ARG A 204 6.91 -4.64 -2.62
C ARG A 204 7.77 -5.69 -1.93
N ALA A 205 9.03 -5.37 -1.60
CA ALA A 205 9.92 -6.22 -0.83
C ALA A 205 9.32 -6.64 0.53
N LEU A 206 8.84 -5.68 1.33
CA LEU A 206 8.22 -5.95 2.64
C LEU A 206 6.94 -6.79 2.50
N SER A 207 6.11 -6.49 1.51
CA SER A 207 4.83 -7.19 1.32
C SER A 207 4.99 -8.59 0.75
N ALA A 208 5.97 -8.81 -0.13
CA ALA A 208 6.27 -10.13 -0.68
C ALA A 208 6.70 -11.09 0.42
N GLU A 209 7.57 -10.62 1.32
CA GLU A 209 7.99 -11.36 2.52
C GLU A 209 6.79 -11.72 3.40
N ALA A 210 5.99 -10.72 3.80
CA ALA A 210 4.83 -10.94 4.66
C ALA A 210 3.80 -11.88 4.02
N ARG A 211 3.53 -11.74 2.72
CA ARG A 211 2.62 -12.62 1.97
C ARG A 211 3.17 -14.04 1.85
N ARG A 212 4.47 -14.22 1.61
CA ARG A 212 5.09 -15.56 1.56
C ARG A 212 4.85 -16.30 2.86
N ILE A 213 5.09 -15.64 4.00
CA ILE A 213 4.87 -16.24 5.32
C ILE A 213 3.38 -16.55 5.54
N ARG A 214 2.46 -15.60 5.30
CA ARG A 214 1.01 -15.81 5.53
C ARG A 214 0.37 -16.87 4.64
N ARG A 215 0.82 -16.97 3.39
CA ARG A 215 0.09 -17.70 2.35
C ARG A 215 0.76 -19.01 1.96
N ARG A 216 2.07 -19.17 2.22
CA ARG A 216 2.85 -20.32 1.76
C ARG A 216 3.60 -21.06 2.87
N ALA A 217 3.89 -20.43 4.01
CA ALA A 217 4.58 -21.14 5.09
C ALA A 217 3.64 -22.14 5.77
N VAL A 218 4.07 -23.40 5.87
CA VAL A 218 3.35 -24.46 6.60
C VAL A 218 3.74 -24.47 8.08
N SER A 219 5.01 -24.16 8.39
CA SER A 219 5.48 -23.97 9.77
C SER A 219 6.70 -23.04 9.80
N VAL A 220 6.83 -22.25 10.86
CA VAL A 220 8.00 -21.41 11.15
C VAL A 220 8.38 -21.65 12.62
N ARG A 221 9.62 -22.07 12.87
CA ARG A 221 10.15 -22.34 14.22
C ARG A 221 11.59 -21.86 14.28
N GLY A 222 11.99 -21.27 15.41
CA GLY A 222 13.35 -20.85 15.70
C GLY A 222 13.46 -20.23 17.08
N GLU A 223 14.67 -19.88 17.50
CA GLU A 223 14.92 -19.12 18.72
C GLU A 223 15.95 -18.01 18.45
N VAL A 224 15.82 -16.88 19.14
CA VAL A 224 16.89 -15.88 19.30
C VAL A 224 17.44 -16.04 20.71
N VAL A 225 18.75 -16.18 20.83
CA VAL A 225 19.44 -16.05 22.13
C VAL A 225 20.11 -14.69 22.13
N LEU A 226 19.69 -13.82 23.05
CA LEU A 226 20.26 -12.49 23.24
C LEU A 226 21.60 -12.57 23.99
N ASP A 227 22.36 -11.48 23.99
CA ASP A 227 23.67 -11.39 24.64
C ASP A 227 23.61 -11.53 26.17
N ASP A 228 22.46 -11.22 26.76
CA ASP A 228 22.13 -11.44 28.18
C ASP A 228 21.68 -12.88 28.50
N GLY A 229 21.62 -13.76 27.48
CA GLY A 229 21.17 -15.14 27.60
C GLY A 229 19.65 -15.33 27.53
N THR A 230 18.87 -14.26 27.37
CA THR A 230 17.42 -14.31 27.16
C THR A 230 17.12 -15.08 25.87
N ARG A 231 16.13 -15.98 25.92
CA ARG A 231 15.69 -16.76 24.77
C ARG A 231 14.31 -16.30 24.32
N GLU A 232 14.18 -15.95 23.05
CA GLU A 232 12.93 -15.55 22.41
C GLU A 232 12.54 -16.54 21.31
N GLU A 233 11.30 -17.04 21.34
CA GLU A 233 10.82 -17.92 20.27
C GLU A 233 10.50 -17.15 18.97
N ILE A 234 10.97 -17.69 17.86
CA ILE A 234 10.66 -17.19 16.51
C ILE A 234 9.55 -18.05 15.90
N GLY A 235 8.38 -17.42 15.75
CA GLY A 235 7.26 -17.97 14.99
C GLY A 235 6.94 -17.14 13.74
N ALA A 236 5.94 -17.60 12.97
CA ALA A 236 5.47 -16.90 11.78
C ALA A 236 4.99 -15.47 12.10
N ALA A 237 4.35 -15.27 13.25
CA ALA A 237 3.92 -13.95 13.71
C ALA A 237 5.10 -13.02 13.98
N THR A 238 6.19 -13.52 14.58
CA THR A 238 7.41 -12.77 14.87
C THR A 238 8.05 -12.25 13.59
N LEU A 239 8.22 -13.11 12.56
CA LEU A 239 8.82 -12.72 11.28
C LEU A 239 8.00 -11.70 10.49
N ARG A 240 6.66 -11.73 10.62
CA ARG A 240 5.79 -10.77 9.92
C ARG A 240 5.65 -9.44 10.64
N ARG A 241 6.00 -9.36 11.94
CA ARG A 241 5.73 -8.19 12.77
C ARG A 241 6.40 -6.93 12.23
N ALA A 242 7.69 -6.99 11.92
CA ALA A 242 8.44 -5.84 11.42
C ALA A 242 7.95 -5.39 10.02
N PRO A 243 7.85 -6.29 9.00
CA PRO A 243 7.30 -5.92 7.70
C PRO A 243 5.90 -5.31 7.78
N GLU A 244 4.98 -5.89 8.55
CA GLU A 244 3.62 -5.36 8.64
C GLU A 244 3.53 -4.04 9.40
N ARG A 245 4.40 -3.79 10.39
CA ARG A 245 4.48 -2.48 11.04
C ARG A 245 4.96 -1.41 10.06
N ALA A 246 5.99 -1.72 9.27
CA ALA A 246 6.50 -0.83 8.24
C ALA A 246 5.43 -0.55 7.17
N LEU A 247 4.73 -1.58 6.68
CA LEU A 247 3.64 -1.42 5.71
C LEU A 247 2.48 -0.57 6.24
N ARG A 248 2.08 -0.73 7.52
CA ARG A 248 1.07 0.13 8.15
C ARG A 248 1.53 1.59 8.23
N ALA A 249 2.80 1.82 8.60
CA ALA A 249 3.36 3.17 8.67
C ALA A 249 3.40 3.84 7.30
N LEU A 250 3.81 3.10 6.26
CA LEU A 250 3.84 3.62 4.90
C LEU A 250 2.43 3.91 4.36
N GLY A 251 1.45 3.05 4.62
CA GLY A 251 0.04 3.34 4.29
C GLY A 251 -0.50 4.57 5.03
N GLY A 252 -0.13 4.76 6.30
CA GLY A 252 -0.48 5.95 7.08
C GLY A 252 0.17 7.23 6.55
N ALA A 253 1.42 7.16 6.08
CA ALA A 253 2.10 8.27 5.41
C ALA A 253 1.40 8.61 4.08
N GLY A 254 1.05 7.59 3.29
CA GLY A 254 0.29 7.74 2.05
C GLY A 254 -1.06 8.44 2.28
N TYR A 255 -1.83 8.01 3.29
CA TYR A 255 -3.08 8.69 3.68
C TYR A 255 -2.88 10.18 3.96
N ARG A 256 -1.88 10.54 4.78
CA ARG A 256 -1.61 11.95 5.11
C ARG A 256 -1.21 12.77 3.89
N ALA A 257 -0.38 12.21 3.01
CA ALA A 257 0.03 12.88 1.78
C ALA A 257 -1.12 13.05 0.78
N ALA A 258 -2.01 12.04 0.65
CA ALA A 258 -3.21 12.13 -0.18
C ALA A 258 -4.17 13.23 0.34
N VAL A 259 -4.38 13.31 1.66
CA VAL A 259 -5.25 14.33 2.28
C VAL A 259 -4.65 15.74 2.26
N LEU A 260 -3.33 15.88 2.42
CA LEU A 260 -2.65 17.19 2.29
C LEU A 260 -2.77 17.77 0.87
N GLY A 261 -2.95 16.93 -0.15
CA GLY A 261 -3.26 17.38 -1.52
C GLY A 261 -4.60 18.12 -1.63
N GLU A 262 -5.50 17.97 -0.65
CA GLU A 262 -6.80 18.66 -0.58
C GLU A 262 -6.77 19.94 0.28
N ALA A 263 -5.59 20.35 0.79
CA ALA A 263 -5.47 21.54 1.64
C ALA A 263 -5.90 22.82 0.89
N LEU A 264 -6.75 23.61 1.57
CA LEU A 264 -7.28 24.88 1.07
C LEU A 264 -6.18 25.95 0.94
N GLU A 265 -6.31 26.79 -0.07
CA GLU A 265 -5.45 27.95 -0.31
C GLU A 265 -5.38 28.85 0.94
N GLY A 266 -4.16 29.17 1.39
CA GLY A 266 -3.91 30.07 2.52
C GLY A 266 -3.76 29.43 3.90
N ALA A 267 -3.87 28.09 4.01
CA ALA A 267 -3.62 27.39 5.27
C ALA A 267 -2.31 26.61 5.24
N GLY A 268 -1.34 26.95 6.11
CA GLY A 268 -0.58 25.87 6.77
C GLY A 268 0.94 25.91 6.84
N VAL A 269 1.63 26.98 6.43
CA VAL A 269 3.06 27.11 6.75
C VAL A 269 3.38 28.54 7.12
N THR A 270 3.94 28.74 8.32
CA THR A 270 4.55 30.00 8.72
C THR A 270 6.07 29.82 8.81
N ASP A 271 6.84 30.87 8.52
CA ASP A 271 8.28 30.85 8.80
C ASP A 271 8.56 30.75 10.30
N VAL A 272 9.84 30.69 10.68
CA VAL A 272 10.25 30.61 12.09
C VAL A 272 9.86 31.86 12.89
N GLU A 273 9.46 32.94 12.23
CA GLU A 273 8.91 34.16 12.82
C GLU A 273 7.37 34.21 12.80
N GLY A 274 6.70 33.14 12.39
CA GLY A 274 5.24 33.05 12.40
C GLY A 274 4.55 33.78 11.23
N ARG A 275 5.29 34.23 10.21
CA ARG A 275 4.71 34.88 9.02
C ARG A 275 4.19 33.84 8.04
N PRO A 276 2.96 33.99 7.52
CA PRO A 276 2.41 33.07 6.52
C PRO A 276 3.32 33.02 5.29
N ILE A 277 3.82 31.83 4.96
CA ILE A 277 4.56 31.57 3.72
C ILE A 277 3.53 31.44 2.60
N PRO A 278 3.58 32.28 1.55
CA PRO A 278 2.65 32.18 0.43
C PRO A 278 2.71 30.78 -0.22
N TRP A 279 1.56 30.15 -0.35
CA TRP A 279 1.40 28.87 -1.06
C TRP A 279 1.68 29.09 -2.57
N PRO A 280 2.59 28.35 -3.21
CA PRO A 280 3.75 29.01 -3.80
C PRO A 280 3.62 29.39 -5.29
N GLU A 281 4.32 30.45 -5.70
CA GLU A 281 5.16 30.39 -6.90
C GLU A 281 6.46 29.65 -6.50
N ARG A 282 6.70 28.49 -7.11
CA ARG A 282 7.61 27.42 -6.64
C ARG A 282 9.11 27.59 -6.84
N ASP A 283 9.61 28.80 -7.01
CA ASP A 283 11.04 28.99 -7.25
C ASP A 283 11.92 28.68 -6.03
N GLU A 284 11.36 28.54 -4.83
CA GLU A 284 12.13 28.27 -3.61
C GLU A 284 12.55 26.80 -3.45
N VAL A 285 11.73 25.85 -3.91
CA VAL A 285 12.09 24.41 -3.90
C VAL A 285 13.27 24.14 -4.84
N ALA A 286 13.36 24.89 -5.95
CA ALA A 286 14.49 24.85 -6.86
C ALA A 286 15.78 25.40 -6.21
N ARG A 287 15.69 26.40 -5.32
CA ARG A 287 16.86 26.93 -4.58
C ARG A 287 17.42 25.93 -3.58
N VAL A 288 16.56 25.16 -2.91
CA VAL A 288 16.98 24.15 -1.91
C VAL A 288 17.71 22.96 -2.58
N LEU A 289 17.29 22.57 -3.79
CA LEU A 289 17.92 21.47 -4.54
C LEU A 289 19.11 21.92 -5.40
N GLY A 290 19.25 23.22 -5.69
CA GLY A 290 20.31 23.78 -6.51
C GLY A 290 21.67 23.91 -5.81
N GLY A 291 21.74 23.66 -4.50
CA GLY A 291 22.94 23.92 -3.70
C GLY A 291 23.20 25.42 -3.58
N SER A 292 23.08 25.95 -2.37
CA SER A 292 23.56 27.28 -2.04
C SER A 292 25.09 27.31 -2.13
N GLY A 293 25.60 27.56 -3.34
CA GLY A 293 26.91 28.15 -3.55
C GLY A 293 26.78 29.65 -3.42
N GLY A 294 27.22 30.18 -2.28
CA GLY A 294 27.21 31.60 -1.92
C GLY A 294 27.45 31.76 -0.44
#